data_AF-A0AA97I069-F1
#
_entry.id   AF-A0AA97I069-F1
#
_cell.length_a   1.000
_cell.length_b   1.000
_cell.length_c   1.000
_cell.angle_alpha   90.00
_cell.angle_beta   90.00
_cell.angle_gamma   90.00
#
_symmetry.space_group_name_H-M   'P 1'
#
loop_
_entity.id
_entity.type
_entity.pdbx_description
1 polymer ?
#
loop_
_entity_poly.entity_id
_entity_poly.type
_entity_poly.pdbx_seq_one_letter_code
_entity_poly.pdbx_strand_id
1 'polypeptide(L)' 'MITSTTVSAPTNNSEAWNQLPWKKCQKVVMRLQRRIVKAVQQGRWGKVKTLQHLLTRSFSGKALAVKRVTENQGKTQQV' A
#
# COMPACT_ATOMS: atom_id res chain seq x y z
N MET A 1 -1.61 -38.35 14.12
CA MET A 1 -0.66 -37.21 14.22
C MET A 1 -1.44 -35.94 14.00
N ILE A 2 -1.71 -35.18 15.06
CA ILE A 2 -2.38 -33.87 15.03
C ILE A 2 -1.28 -32.83 15.19
N THR A 3 -1.01 -32.04 14.15
CA THR A 3 -0.03 -30.95 14.23
C THR A 3 -0.66 -29.77 14.94
N SER A 4 -0.32 -29.61 16.23
CA SER A 4 -0.65 -28.42 17.01
C SER A 4 0.10 -27.21 16.44
N THR A 5 -0.54 -26.43 15.58
CA THR A 5 -0.02 -25.12 15.16
C THR A 5 -0.14 -24.15 16.33
N THR A 6 0.93 -24.00 17.09
CA THR A 6 1.07 -22.95 18.10
C THR A 6 1.08 -21.59 17.40
N VAL A 7 -0.01 -20.84 17.48
CA VAL A 7 -0.08 -19.46 16.99
C VAL A 7 0.58 -18.55 18.04
N SER A 8 1.91 -18.58 18.10
CA SER A 8 2.69 -17.61 18.87
C SER A 8 2.80 -16.31 18.09
N ALA A 9 2.79 -15.17 18.79
CA ALA A 9 2.90 -13.85 18.18
C ALA A 9 4.21 -13.74 17.36
N PRO A 10 4.18 -13.21 16.12
CA PRO A 10 5.39 -13.06 15.32
C PRO A 10 6.34 -12.08 16.01
N THR A 11 7.45 -12.60 16.52
CA THR A 11 8.52 -11.85 17.18
C THR A 11 9.29 -10.93 16.21
N ASN A 12 9.04 -11.01 14.88
CA ASN A 12 9.81 -10.31 13.85
C ASN A 12 8.99 -9.36 12.93
N ASN A 13 7.89 -8.77 13.40
CA ASN A 13 7.05 -7.89 12.57
C ASN A 13 7.81 -6.79 11.80
N SER A 14 8.96 -6.33 12.32
CA SER A 14 9.88 -5.40 11.64
C SER A 14 10.57 -5.99 10.41
N GLU A 15 11.00 -7.25 10.45
CA GLU A 15 11.60 -7.95 9.31
C GLU A 15 10.56 -8.23 8.23
N ALA A 16 9.36 -8.66 8.61
CA ALA A 16 8.25 -8.87 7.68
C ALA A 16 7.87 -7.56 6.96
N TRP A 17 7.94 -6.41 7.64
CA TRP A 17 7.74 -5.09 7.06
C TRP A 17 8.79 -4.75 5.99
N ASN A 18 10.05 -5.01 6.27
CA ASN A 18 11.15 -4.74 5.31
C ASN A 18 11.13 -5.69 4.12
N GLN A 19 10.67 -6.93 4.31
CA GLN A 19 10.58 -7.97 3.28
C GLN A 19 9.34 -7.86 2.38
N LEU A 20 8.39 -6.97 2.69
CA LEU A 20 7.21 -6.76 1.86
C LEU A 20 7.61 -6.40 0.41
N PRO A 21 6.91 -6.91 -0.62
CA PRO A 21 7.25 -6.61 -2.02
C PRO A 21 6.82 -5.18 -2.41
N TRP A 22 7.54 -4.19 -1.90
CA TRP A 22 7.27 -2.76 -2.08
C TRP A 22 7.18 -2.35 -3.55
N LYS A 23 8.06 -2.90 -4.40
CA LYS A 23 8.04 -2.66 -5.85
C LYS A 23 6.73 -3.13 -6.50
N LYS A 24 6.17 -4.26 -6.05
CA LYS A 24 4.87 -4.75 -6.55
C LYS A 24 3.74 -3.80 -6.12
N CYS A 25 3.75 -3.37 -4.85
CA CYS A 25 2.77 -2.42 -4.33
C CYS A 25 2.78 -1.09 -5.12
N GLN A 26 3.97 -0.54 -5.38
CA GLN A 26 4.15 0.68 -6.18
C GLN A 26 3.63 0.50 -7.60
N LYS A 27 3.95 -0.61 -8.26
CA LYS A 27 3.48 -0.89 -9.62
C LYS A 27 1.96 -0.91 -9.72
N VAL A 28 1.28 -1.48 -8.73
CA VAL A 28 -0.19 -1.51 -8.65
C VAL A 28 -0.75 -0.10 -8.51
N VAL A 29 -0.22 0.69 -7.56
CA VAL A 29 -0.65 2.08 -7.35
C VAL A 29 -0.44 2.94 -8.60
N MET A 30 0.74 2.85 -9.22
CA MET A 30 1.07 3.59 -10.45
C MET A 30 0.17 3.21 -11.62
N ARG A 31 -0.23 1.93 -11.72
CA ARG A 31 -1.19 1.48 -12.74
C ARG A 31 -2.57 2.09 -12.50
N LEU A 32 -3.04 2.14 -11.25
CA LEU A 32 -4.33 2.74 -10.90
C LEU A 32 -4.32 4.26 -11.15
N GLN A 33 -3.28 4.97 -10.73
CA GLN A 33 -3.12 6.40 -10.97
C GLN A 33 -3.13 6.72 -12.48
N ARG A 34 -2.38 5.98 -13.30
CA ARG A 34 -2.43 6.15 -14.77
C ARG A 34 -3.82 5.92 -15.35
N ARG A 35 -4.58 4.95 -14.82
CA ARG A 35 -5.97 4.71 -15.25
C ARG A 35 -6.90 5.85 -14.83
N ILE A 36 -6.68 6.45 -13.67
CA ILE A 36 -7.42 7.64 -13.21
C ILE A 36 -7.16 8.80 -14.16
N VAL A 37 -5.90 9.12 -14.45
CA VAL A 37 -5.53 10.19 -15.40
C VAL A 37 -6.18 9.97 -16.77
N LYS A 38 -6.10 8.76 -17.31
CA LYS A 38 -6.79 8.42 -18.57
C LYS A 38 -8.31 8.59 -18.50
N ALA A 39 -8.94 8.22 -17.39
CA ALA A 39 -10.39 8.36 -17.23
C ALA A 39 -10.83 9.82 -17.08
N VAL A 40 -10.01 10.66 -16.41
CA VAL A 40 -10.21 12.11 -16.32
C VAL A 40 -10.12 12.75 -17.70
N GLN A 41 -9.08 12.41 -18.48
CA GLN A 41 -8.91 12.93 -19.85
C GLN A 41 -10.09 12.57 -20.77
N GLN A 42 -10.75 11.44 -20.52
CA GLN A 42 -11.93 10.98 -21.26
C GLN A 42 -13.26 11.50 -20.69
N GLY A 43 -13.24 12.34 -19.65
CA GLY A 43 -14.46 12.85 -18.98
C GLY A 43 -15.29 11.79 -18.25
N ARG A 44 -14.74 10.61 -17.97
CA ARG A 44 -15.46 9.46 -17.40
C ARG A 44 -15.47 9.49 -15.88
N TRP A 45 -16.19 10.44 -15.28
CA TRP A 45 -16.19 10.68 -13.84
C TRP A 45 -16.64 9.50 -12.97
N GLY A 46 -17.63 8.70 -13.42
CA GLY A 46 -18.03 7.48 -12.72
C GLY A 46 -16.87 6.48 -12.59
N LYS A 47 -16.07 6.32 -13.66
CA LYS A 47 -14.89 5.46 -13.66
C LYS A 47 -13.78 6.02 -12.78
N VAL A 48 -13.61 7.33 -12.73
CA VAL A 48 -12.66 7.99 -11.83
C VAL A 48 -12.98 7.67 -10.37
N LYS A 49 -14.25 7.85 -9.95
CA LYS A 49 -14.71 7.57 -8.58
C LYS A 49 -14.47 6.12 -8.20
N THR A 50 -14.81 5.16 -9.07
CA THR A 50 -14.56 3.73 -8.82
C THR A 50 -13.06 3.42 -8.69
N LEU A 51 -12.21 4.01 -9.52
CA LEU A 51 -10.76 3.78 -9.47
C LEU A 51 -10.10 4.40 -8.23
N GLN A 52 -10.56 5.58 -7.80
CA GLN A 52 -10.12 6.20 -6.54
C GLN A 52 -10.53 5.36 -5.32
N HIS A 53 -11.77 4.87 -5.31
CA HIS A 53 -12.25 3.96 -4.26
C HIS A 53 -11.43 2.67 -4.21
N LEU A 54 -11.14 2.08 -5.37
CA LEU A 54 -10.28 0.90 -5.45
C LEU A 54 -8.86 1.18 -4.94
N LEU A 55 -8.27 2.33 -5.30
CA LEU A 55 -6.94 2.72 -4.86
C LEU A 55 -6.86 2.86 -3.34
N THR A 56 -7.78 3.61 -2.74
CA THR A 56 -7.82 3.88 -1.30
C THR A 56 -8.09 2.63 -0.46
N ARG A 57 -8.89 1.69 -0.98
CA ARG A 57 -9.18 0.42 -0.28
C ARG A 57 -8.14 -0.67 -0.51
N SER A 58 -7.27 -0.53 -1.51
CA SER A 58 -6.27 -1.54 -1.83
C SER A 58 -5.21 -1.68 -0.72
N PHE A 59 -4.76 -2.92 -0.48
CA PHE A 59 -3.64 -3.19 0.42
C PHE A 59 -2.39 -2.41 0.02
N SER A 60 -2.02 -2.43 -1.26
CA SER A 60 -0.87 -1.70 -1.79
C SER A 60 -0.93 -0.20 -1.52
N GLY A 61 -2.13 0.40 -1.61
CA GLY A 61 -2.34 1.82 -1.29
C GLY A 61 -2.12 2.11 0.19
N LYS A 62 -2.71 1.30 1.07
CA LYS A 62 -2.54 1.42 2.53
C LYS A 62 -1.10 1.17 2.97
N ALA A 63 -0.47 0.11 2.48
CA ALA A 63 0.91 -0.23 2.80
C ALA A 63 1.88 0.90 2.42
N LEU A 64 1.71 1.50 1.24
CA LEU A 64 2.55 2.63 0.82
C LEU A 64 2.27 3.91 1.61
N ALA A 65 1.04 4.15 2.03
CA ALA A 65 0.72 5.28 2.89
C ALA A 65 1.41 5.15 4.25
N VAL A 66 1.31 3.99 4.88
CA VAL A 66 1.98 3.72 6.16
C VAL A 66 3.50 3.78 5.99
N LYS A 67 4.06 3.17 4.94
CA LYS A 67 5.50 3.25 4.63
C LYS A 67 5.99 4.69 4.53
N ARG A 68 5.26 5.55 3.82
CA ARG A 68 5.62 6.97 3.72
C ARG A 68 5.59 7.68 5.06
N VAL A 69 4.60 7.40 5.91
CA VAL A 69 4.50 8.00 7.25
C VAL A 69 5.64 7.51 8.14
N THR A 70 5.99 6.22 8.08
CA THR A 70 7.09 5.65 8.86
C THR A 70 8.46 6.14 8.38
N GLU A 71 8.65 6.33 7.07
CA GLU A 71 9.92 6.83 6.50
C GLU A 71 10.09 8.34 6.69
N ASN A 72 9.01 9.12 6.78
CA ASN A 72 9.07 10.57 6.96
C ASN A 72 9.45 11.04 8.38
N GLN A 73 9.48 10.15 9.37
CA GLN A 73 9.83 10.51 10.76
C GLN A 73 11.28 11.01 10.92
N GLY A 74 12.16 10.82 9.92
CA GLY A 74 13.53 11.33 9.92
C GLY A 74 13.71 12.83 9.67
N LYS A 75 12.63 13.61 9.41
CA LYS A 75 12.74 15.07 9.20
C LYS A 75 12.46 15.93 10.44
N THR A 76 12.06 15.34 11.56
CA THR A 76 11.67 16.10 12.78
C THR A 76 12.62 15.87 13.97
N GLN A 77 13.70 15.09 13.81
CA GLN A 77 14.70 14.84 14.87
C GLN A 77 16.05 15.55 14.65
N GLN A 78 16.16 16.44 13.66
CA GLN A 78 17.33 17.32 13.50
C GLN A 78 16.85 18.77 13.48
N VAL A 79 16.45 19.29 14.64
CA VAL A 79 16.50 20.71 15.02
C VAL A 79 16.85 20.78 16.49
#